data_AF-A0A916HS53-F1
#
_entry.id   AF-A0A916HS53-F1
#
_cell.length_a   1.000
_cell.length_b   1.000
_cell.length_c   1.000
_cell.angle_alpha   90.00
_cell.angle_beta   90.00
_cell.angle_gamma   90.00
#
_symmetry.space_group_name_H-M   'P 1'
#
loop_
_entity.id
_entity.type
_entity.pdbx_description
1 polymer ?
#
loop_
_entity_poly.entity_id
_entity_poly.type
_entity_poly.pdbx_seq_one_letter_code
_entity_poly.pdbx_strand_id
1 'polypeptide(L)'
;MENKVIIPGKVDKDKSNPKKYKVKKDKASESDVEIKVTGEGDYDVEKLSVDGLPEKMPDGTPIRWFNNFSIKKNGQVIQEKYFVTIPPLEKSSRLVILDSTGQPYYYKGEIKDNTFELTDGDPGVGTGP
;
A
#
# COMPACT_ATOMS: atom_id res chain seq x y z
N MET A 1 10.41 16.84 1.95
CA MET A 1 11.11 15.55 1.80
C MET A 1 10.62 14.63 2.89
N GLU A 2 9.63 13.79 2.61
CA GLU A 2 9.37 12.64 3.49
C GLU A 2 10.45 11.60 3.19
N ASN A 3 11.28 11.32 4.20
CA ASN A 3 12.29 10.28 4.12
C ASN A 3 11.58 8.93 4.07
N LYS A 4 11.51 8.33 2.87
CA LYS A 4 10.98 6.98 2.68
C LYS A 4 11.97 5.99 3.28
N VAL A 5 11.59 5.34 4.37
CA VAL A 5 12.40 4.32 5.03
C VAL A 5 11.94 2.95 4.56
N ILE A 6 12.78 2.27 3.78
CA ILE A 6 12.55 0.88 3.35
C ILE A 6 12.82 -0.06 4.53
N ILE A 7 11.89 -1.01 4.77
CA ILE A 7 12.05 -2.05 5.78
C ILE A 7 12.36 -3.39 5.08
N PRO A 8 13.62 -3.85 5.09
CA PRO A 8 14.02 -5.05 4.35
C PRO A 8 13.43 -6.34 4.93
N GLY A 9 13.24 -7.36 4.09
CA GLY A 9 12.85 -8.72 4.52
C GLY A 9 11.38 -8.88 4.95
N LYS A 10 10.53 -7.87 4.67
CA LYS A 10 9.10 -7.87 5.04
C LYS A 10 8.16 -8.17 3.86
N VAL A 11 8.71 -8.60 2.73
CA VAL A 11 7.92 -8.93 1.55
C VAL A 11 8.24 -10.35 1.13
N ASP A 12 7.23 -11.20 1.09
CA ASP A 12 7.34 -12.55 0.54
C ASP A 12 6.66 -12.59 -0.83
N LYS A 13 7.40 -13.03 -1.86
CA LYS A 13 6.82 -13.35 -3.16
C LYS A 13 6.28 -14.79 -3.13
N ASP A 14 5.04 -14.97 -3.57
CA ASP A 14 4.43 -16.30 -3.66
C ASP A 14 5.14 -17.12 -4.77
N LYS A 15 5.68 -18.28 -4.37
CA LYS A 15 6.41 -19.18 -5.28
C LYS A 15 5.49 -19.87 -6.30
N SER A 16 4.21 -20.07 -5.94
CA SER A 16 3.21 -20.71 -6.79
C SER A 16 2.49 -19.71 -7.71
N ASN A 17 2.49 -18.43 -7.33
CA ASN A 17 1.91 -17.35 -8.10
C ASN A 17 2.82 -16.11 -8.08
N PRO A 18 3.70 -15.93 -9.07
CA PRO A 18 4.68 -14.84 -9.07
C PRO A 18 4.07 -13.44 -9.17
N LYS A 19 2.75 -13.32 -9.36
CA LYS A 19 2.00 -12.06 -9.33
C LYS A 19 1.49 -11.70 -7.94
N LYS A 20 1.64 -12.58 -6.95
CA LYS A 20 1.20 -12.36 -5.57
C LYS A 20 2.37 -12.09 -4.65
N TYR A 21 2.19 -11.08 -3.80
CA TYR A 21 3.14 -10.66 -2.79
C TYR A 21 2.43 -10.51 -1.46
N LYS A 22 3.06 -10.96 -0.38
CA LYS A 22 2.60 -10.69 0.97
C LYS A 22 3.52 -9.67 1.61
N VAL A 23 2.98 -8.50 1.93
CA VAL A 23 3.68 -7.47 2.69
C VAL A 23 3.35 -7.65 4.17
N LYS A 24 4.33 -8.05 4.95
CA LYS A 24 4.20 -8.31 6.39
C LYS A 24 4.14 -6.99 7.16
N LYS A 25 3.45 -7.01 8.30
CA LYS A 25 3.53 -5.93 9.28
C LYS A 25 4.95 -5.76 9.80
N ASP A 26 5.34 -4.52 10.05
CA ASP A 26 6.55 -4.24 10.81
C ASP A 26 6.25 -4.11 12.31
N LYS A 27 5.18 -3.40 12.66
CA LYS A 27 4.79 -3.08 14.04
C LYS A 27 3.49 -3.76 14.47
N ALA A 28 3.21 -3.77 15.77
CA ALA A 28 1.98 -4.35 16.31
C ALA A 28 0.70 -3.59 15.90
N SER A 29 0.83 -2.30 15.62
CA SER A 29 -0.26 -1.44 15.12
C SER A 29 -0.66 -1.74 13.67
N GLU A 30 0.27 -2.31 12.89
CA GLU A 30 0.13 -2.68 11.49
C GLU A 30 -0.45 -4.10 11.31
N SER A 31 -0.85 -4.41 10.09
CA SER A 31 -1.33 -5.72 9.66
C SER A 31 -0.65 -6.16 8.37
N ASP A 32 -0.59 -7.47 8.16
CA ASP A 32 -0.19 -8.05 6.88
C ASP A 32 -1.20 -7.67 5.79
N VAL A 33 -0.72 -7.45 4.58
CA VAL A 33 -1.56 -7.23 3.39
C VAL A 33 -1.06 -8.10 2.24
N GLU A 34 -1.97 -8.48 1.34
CA GLU A 34 -1.62 -9.18 0.11
C GLU A 34 -1.79 -8.26 -1.08
N ILE A 35 -0.84 -8.32 -2.00
CA ILE A 35 -0.82 -7.55 -3.24
C ILE A 35 -0.86 -8.54 -4.40
N LYS A 36 -1.72 -8.28 -5.38
CA LYS A 36 -1.77 -9.02 -6.64
C LYS A 36 -1.67 -8.06 -7.82
N VAL A 37 -0.55 -8.11 -8.52
CA VAL A 37 -0.35 -7.35 -9.77
C VAL A 37 -1.07 -8.04 -10.94
N THR A 38 -1.50 -7.27 -11.94
CA THR A 38 -2.23 -7.83 -13.10
C THR A 38 -1.33 -8.16 -14.28
N GLY A 39 -0.34 -7.32 -14.56
CA GLY A 39 0.53 -7.45 -15.73
C GLY A 39 1.57 -8.56 -15.62
N GLU A 40 2.24 -8.84 -16.73
CA GLU A 40 3.43 -9.70 -16.79
C GLU A 40 4.71 -8.91 -16.49
N GLY A 41 5.76 -9.60 -16.07
CA GLY A 41 7.10 -9.04 -15.84
C GLY A 41 7.58 -9.18 -14.40
N ASP A 42 8.79 -8.68 -14.16
CA ASP A 42 9.41 -8.68 -12.85
C ASP A 42 9.05 -7.41 -12.08
N TYR A 43 8.39 -7.62 -10.94
CA TYR A 43 8.00 -6.55 -10.02
C TYR A 43 8.84 -6.63 -8.76
N ASP A 44 9.27 -5.46 -8.30
CA ASP A 44 9.92 -5.24 -7.02
C ASP A 44 8.90 -4.64 -6.06
N VAL A 45 8.59 -5.36 -4.99
CA VAL A 45 7.68 -4.89 -3.94
C VAL A 45 8.49 -4.65 -2.67
N GLU A 46 8.40 -3.43 -2.14
CA GLU A 46 9.14 -2.99 -0.96
C GLU A 46 8.17 -2.61 0.16
N LYS A 47 8.47 -3.05 1.39
CA LYS A 47 7.81 -2.53 2.60
C LYS A 47 8.42 -1.17 2.93
N LEU A 48 7.55 -0.20 3.21
CA LEU A 48 7.92 1.12 3.69
C LEU A 48 7.49 1.30 5.15
N SER A 49 8.19 2.16 5.90
CA SER A 49 7.75 2.57 7.23
C SER A 49 6.43 3.35 7.16
N VAL A 50 5.59 3.18 8.19
CA VAL A 50 4.41 4.03 8.41
C VAL A 50 4.73 5.25 9.28
N ASP A 51 5.98 5.38 9.75
CA ASP A 51 6.39 6.52 10.59
C ASP A 51 6.42 7.82 9.79
N GLY A 52 5.91 8.88 10.42
CA GLY A 52 5.83 10.20 9.80
C GLY A 52 4.63 10.38 8.87
N LEU A 53 3.83 9.32 8.63
CA LEU A 53 2.58 9.46 7.89
C LEU A 53 1.55 10.26 8.71
N PRO A 54 0.59 10.94 8.05
CA PRO A 54 -0.48 11.68 8.71
C PRO A 54 -1.24 10.82 9.73
N GLU A 55 -1.39 11.33 10.94
CA GLU A 55 -2.12 10.64 12.02
C GLU A 55 -3.63 10.92 11.99
N LYS A 56 -4.06 11.92 11.22
CA LYS A 56 -5.44 12.38 11.12
C LYS A 56 -5.80 12.80 9.70
N MET A 57 -7.06 12.62 9.36
CA MET A 57 -7.68 13.20 8.17
C MET A 57 -7.82 14.72 8.31
N PRO A 58 -8.02 15.47 7.21
CA PRO A 58 -8.28 16.92 7.27
C PRO A 58 -9.50 17.31 8.13
N ASP A 59 -10.46 16.41 8.29
CA ASP A 59 -11.64 16.58 9.15
C ASP A 59 -11.37 16.26 10.65
N GLY A 60 -10.13 15.91 11.00
CA GLY A 60 -9.71 15.56 12.36
C GLY A 60 -9.91 14.08 12.75
N THR A 61 -10.52 13.26 11.88
CA THR A 61 -10.71 11.82 12.13
C THR A 61 -9.36 11.11 12.27
N PRO A 62 -9.10 10.35 13.36
CA PRO A 62 -7.86 9.59 13.51
C PRO A 62 -7.66 8.56 12.40
N ILE A 63 -6.41 8.40 11.95
CA ILE A 63 -6.01 7.39 10.97
C ILE A 63 -5.24 6.28 11.69
N ARG A 64 -5.51 5.03 11.30
CA ARG A 64 -4.67 3.87 11.63
C ARG A 64 -4.16 3.23 10.34
N TRP A 65 -2.85 3.26 10.15
CA TRP A 65 -2.22 2.67 8.97
C TRP A 65 -2.11 1.15 9.09
N PHE A 66 -2.66 0.43 8.10
CA PHE A 66 -2.54 -1.03 8.02
C PHE A 66 -1.13 -1.44 7.61
N ASN A 67 -0.63 -0.84 6.53
CA ASN A 67 0.67 -1.12 5.97
C ASN A 67 1.08 0.06 5.06
N ASN A 68 2.32 0.05 4.58
CA ASN A 68 2.83 1.01 3.61
C ASN A 68 3.85 0.28 2.74
N PHE A 69 3.75 0.41 1.42
CA PHE A 69 4.57 -0.33 0.48
C PHE A 69 4.72 0.43 -0.84
N SER A 70 5.67 -0.03 -1.66
CA SER A 70 5.82 0.44 -3.04
C SER A 70 5.93 -0.74 -4.00
N ILE A 71 5.46 -0.55 -5.22
CA ILE A 71 5.54 -1.54 -6.29
C ILE A 71 6.24 -0.89 -7.48
N LYS A 72 7.36 -1.49 -7.90
CA LYS A 72 8.16 -1.02 -9.03
C LYS A 72 8.29 -2.12 -10.08
N LYS A 73 8.54 -1.70 -11.32
CA LYS A 73 8.88 -2.54 -12.46
C LYS A 73 9.97 -1.81 -13.25
N ASN A 74 11.09 -2.48 -13.51
CA ASN A 74 12.28 -1.86 -14.12
C ASN A 74 12.77 -0.59 -13.39
N GLY A 75 12.72 -0.60 -12.04
CA GLY A 75 13.13 0.52 -11.20
C GLY A 75 12.15 1.71 -11.16
N GLN A 76 11.05 1.66 -11.91
CA GLN A 76 10.02 2.71 -11.92
C GLN A 76 8.76 2.24 -11.20
N VAL A 77 8.05 3.15 -10.52
CA VAL A 77 6.75 2.82 -9.92
C VAL A 77 5.77 2.43 -11.02
N ILE A 78 5.00 1.38 -10.76
CA ILE A 78 4.03 0.89 -11.74
C ILE A 78 2.88 1.89 -11.92
N GLN A 79 2.46 2.07 -13.17
CA GLN A 79 1.21 2.74 -13.57
C GLN A 79 0.17 1.71 -14.03
N GLU A 80 0.28 0.49 -13.51
CA GLU A 80 -0.58 -0.63 -13.85
C GLU A 80 -1.52 -0.92 -12.69
N LYS A 81 -2.68 -1.48 -13.01
CA LYS A 81 -3.67 -1.90 -12.03
C LYS A 81 -3.13 -3.02 -11.14
N TYR A 82 -3.49 -2.97 -9.86
CA TYR A 82 -3.20 -4.03 -8.91
C TYR A 82 -4.29 -4.11 -7.85
N PHE A 83 -4.33 -5.24 -7.16
CA PHE A 83 -5.31 -5.49 -6.11
C PHE A 83 -4.61 -5.62 -4.78
N VAL A 84 -5.23 -5.06 -3.75
CA VAL A 84 -4.78 -5.16 -2.37
C VAL A 84 -5.87 -5.83 -1.55
N THR A 85 -5.49 -6.89 -0.85
CA THR A 85 -6.35 -7.58 0.11
C THR A 85 -5.88 -7.24 1.51
N ILE A 86 -6.80 -6.75 2.33
CA ILE A 86 -6.58 -6.37 3.74
C ILE A 86 -7.35 -7.29 4.67
N PRO A 87 -7.01 -7.32 5.98
CA PRO A 87 -7.87 -7.93 6.98
C PRO A 87 -9.26 -7.27 7.00
N PRO A 88 -10.29 -7.97 7.51
CA PRO A 88 -11.63 -7.42 7.65
C PRO A 88 -11.64 -6.09 8.40
N LEU A 89 -12.27 -5.08 7.81
CA LEU A 89 -12.50 -3.81 8.48
C LEU A 89 -13.62 -3.95 9.51
N GLU A 90 -13.52 -3.21 10.62
CA GLU A 90 -14.66 -3.03 11.51
C GLU A 90 -15.77 -2.29 10.76
N LYS A 91 -17.04 -2.60 11.06
CA LYS A 91 -18.22 -2.10 10.32
C LYS A 91 -18.29 -0.55 10.22
N SER A 92 -17.67 0.16 11.15
CA SER A 92 -17.65 1.63 11.21
C SER A 92 -16.41 2.26 10.55
N SER A 93 -15.45 1.46 10.10
CA SER A 93 -14.19 1.94 9.55
C SER A 93 -14.30 2.29 8.07
N ARG A 94 -13.59 3.35 7.66
CA ARG A 94 -13.39 3.72 6.26
C ARG A 94 -11.94 3.47 5.87
N LEU A 95 -11.72 2.99 4.66
CA LEU A 95 -10.37 2.82 4.12
C LEU A 95 -9.78 4.19 3.76
N VAL A 96 -8.54 4.42 4.16
CA VAL A 96 -7.76 5.64 3.87
C VAL A 96 -6.54 5.27 3.06
N ILE A 97 -6.24 6.06 2.03
CA ILE A 97 -5.11 5.88 1.11
C ILE A 97 -4.42 7.23 0.92
N LEU A 98 -3.13 7.21 0.58
CA LEU A 98 -2.36 8.41 0.25
C LEU A 98 -2.36 8.62 -1.25
N ASP A 99 -2.61 9.85 -1.69
CA ASP A 99 -2.44 10.24 -3.10
C ASP A 99 -0.95 10.38 -3.48
N SER A 100 -0.70 10.75 -4.74
CA SER A 100 0.66 10.95 -5.25
C SER A 100 1.45 12.09 -4.58
N THR A 101 0.78 12.98 -3.83
CA THR A 101 1.38 14.06 -3.05
C THR A 101 1.55 13.71 -1.58
N GLY A 102 1.15 12.51 -1.17
CA GLY A 102 1.18 12.05 0.22
C GLY A 102 0.01 12.57 1.07
N GLN A 103 -1.06 13.08 0.46
CA GLN A 103 -2.25 13.51 1.20
C GLN A 103 -3.23 12.35 1.42
N PRO A 104 -3.73 12.14 2.65
CA PRO A 104 -4.65 11.06 2.93
C PRO A 104 -6.07 11.41 2.45
N TYR A 105 -6.72 10.44 1.82
CA TYR A 105 -8.12 10.56 1.40
C TYR A 105 -8.88 9.27 1.67
N TYR A 106 -10.21 9.38 1.84
CA TYR A 106 -11.07 8.21 1.98
C TYR A 106 -11.21 7.51 0.63
N TYR A 107 -10.82 6.25 0.55
CA TYR A 107 -11.00 5.45 -0.65
C TYR A 107 -12.50 5.31 -0.95
N LYS A 108 -12.87 5.60 -2.20
CA LYS A 108 -14.27 5.62 -2.66
C LYS A 108 -14.61 4.49 -3.63
N GLY A 109 -13.62 3.69 -4.02
CA GLY A 109 -13.84 2.56 -4.92
C GLY A 109 -14.54 1.40 -4.21
N GLU A 110 -14.91 0.39 -4.98
CA GLU A 110 -15.51 -0.82 -4.44
C GLU A 110 -14.49 -1.59 -3.59
N ILE A 111 -14.97 -2.12 -2.46
CA ILE A 111 -14.23 -3.08 -1.62
C ILE A 111 -15.06 -4.36 -1.61
N LYS A 112 -14.54 -5.41 -2.26
CA LYS A 112 -15.20 -6.71 -2.35
C LYS A 112 -14.33 -7.77 -1.69
N ASP A 113 -14.89 -8.50 -0.73
CA ASP A 113 -14.18 -9.54 0.02
C ASP A 113 -12.84 -9.01 0.64
N ASN A 114 -12.89 -7.79 1.19
CA ASN A 114 -11.73 -7.04 1.71
C ASN A 114 -10.59 -6.80 0.69
N THR A 115 -10.91 -6.95 -0.59
CA THR A 115 -10.01 -6.66 -1.71
C THR A 115 -10.50 -5.42 -2.42
N PHE A 116 -9.57 -4.52 -2.72
CA PHE A 116 -9.85 -3.32 -3.46
C PHE A 116 -8.79 -3.10 -4.53
N GLU A 117 -9.19 -2.33 -5.52
CA GLU A 117 -8.40 -2.06 -6.70
C GLU A 117 -7.67 -0.73 -6.53
N LEU A 118 -6.40 -0.72 -6.90
CA LEU A 118 -5.64 0.50 -7.03
C LEU A 118 -5.07 0.59 -8.45
N THR A 119 -5.02 1.83 -8.91
CA THR A 119 -4.49 2.24 -10.20
C THR A 119 -3.61 3.45 -9.96
N ASP A 120 -2.60 3.66 -10.79
CA ASP A 120 -1.81 4.90 -10.76
C ASP A 120 -1.22 5.28 -9.40
N GLY A 121 -0.24 4.51 -8.90
CA GLY A 121 0.64 5.02 -7.85
C GLY A 121 -0.10 5.65 -6.66
N ASP A 122 -1.17 5.03 -6.17
CA ASP A 122 -1.71 5.27 -4.83
C ASP A 122 -0.95 4.34 -3.86
N PRO A 123 0.06 4.75 -3.06
CA PRO A 123 0.79 6.02 -2.97
C PRO A 123 1.95 6.13 -3.97
N GLY A 124 2.18 7.36 -4.41
CA GLY A 124 3.22 7.70 -5.37
C GLY A 124 4.56 7.61 -4.67
N VAL A 125 5.28 6.52 -4.90
CA VAL A 125 6.73 6.55 -4.70
C VAL A 125 7.37 7.35 -5.84
N GLY A 126 7.27 8.68 -5.75
CA GLY A 126 8.04 9.62 -6.58
C GLY A 126 9.03 10.43 -5.75
N THR A 127 10.20 10.68 -6.33
CA THR A 127 11.30 11.53 -5.85
C THR A 127 11.79 12.40 -7.01
N GLY A 128 11.86 13.72 -6.80
CA GLY A 128 12.80 14.66 -7.41
C GLY A 128 12.64 15.06 -8.90
N PRO A 129 13.29 16.15 -9.33
CA PRO A 129 14.29 16.96 -8.61
C PRO A 129 13.75 17.78 -7.44
#